data_AF-A0A0C2Z8G2-F1
#
_entry.id   AF-A0A0C2Z8G2-F1
#
_cell.length_a   1.000
_cell.length_b   1.000
_cell.length_c   1.000
_cell.angle_alpha   90.00
_cell.angle_beta   90.00
_cell.angle_gamma   90.00
#
_symmetry.space_group_name_H-M   'P 1'
#
loop_
_entity.id
_entity.type
_entity.pdbx_description
1 polymer ?
#
loop_
_entity_poly.entity_id
_entity_poly.type
_entity_poly.pdbx_seq_one_letter_code
_entity_poly.pdbx_strand_id
1 'polypeptide(L)'
;MKLDDLITQNRKELECHPVGDAGRAEALYNLALSLGNRFIEEKSEIADIDESIALHRSALDLRPADHPSRSTSLINLASCLRHRYTKQATIPDLQEAITLTRSALELRHLAPCRRFLALSSLAESLKERFIKLGANTDLDESIALHRSALRLLPEGYSDWPHLLHRLAWCLWNRHSKHNTMSDLEEAITLNRSALQLYPPDHSDRATTLGNLAQYLKGRFVTLGANADLDEAIVLYRTVLDLCRAGHSDLSDSLHQLALCLFDRYTKQATMPDLEEAITLNRSALELRPLGHPDHVTTLRKLGEYLGERFFRLGASADLVEVIALHRAALDLRPAGNPEWSTLLNSLFDCLSSRFEKQGEVVDLDELIGLHRAILELQPLRHHERTACVDELLLRVRQRLQNLDVTADLNGDLDEAIMLFQLEVRSSGGPAYVSSLHGLASYLSERLPELAGTTDQDDGTKFEEAALTLSPQGHPDRAKSLRD
;
A
#
# COMPACT_ATOMS: atom_id res chain seq x y z
N MET A 1 7.69 -35.84 22.72
CA MET A 1 9.02 -35.45 23.22
C MET A 1 9.19 -33.97 22.90
N LYS A 2 9.66 -33.14 23.84
CA LYS A 2 9.87 -31.71 23.54
C LYS A 2 11.02 -31.57 22.53
N LEU A 3 10.97 -30.58 21.65
CA LEU A 3 12.00 -30.35 20.62
C LEU A 3 13.41 -30.20 21.23
N ASP A 4 13.52 -29.58 22.40
CA ASP A 4 14.78 -29.45 23.13
C ASP A 4 15.39 -30.79 23.58
N ASP A 5 14.54 -31.73 24.00
CA ASP A 5 14.99 -33.06 24.40
C ASP A 5 15.52 -33.82 23.16
N LEU A 6 14.85 -33.66 22.01
CA LEU A 6 15.27 -34.25 20.74
C LEU A 6 16.58 -33.66 20.24
N ILE A 7 16.76 -32.33 20.31
CA ILE A 7 18.01 -31.67 19.94
C ILE A 7 19.15 -32.16 20.84
N THR A 8 18.91 -32.24 22.15
CA THR A 8 19.92 -32.74 23.11
C THR A 8 20.30 -34.19 22.81
N GLN A 9 19.33 -35.03 22.47
CA GLN A 9 19.58 -36.42 22.07
C GLN A 9 20.39 -36.50 20.77
N ASN A 10 20.00 -35.74 19.73
CA ASN A 10 20.69 -35.74 18.44
C ASN A 10 22.11 -35.16 18.53
N ARG A 11 22.37 -34.21 19.44
CA ARG A 11 23.75 -33.76 19.73
C ARG A 11 24.61 -34.88 20.29
N LYS A 12 24.11 -35.63 21.28
CA LYS A 12 24.82 -36.79 21.84
C LYS A 12 25.04 -37.89 20.80
N GLU A 13 24.06 -38.14 19.94
CA GLU A 13 24.20 -39.10 18.85
C GLU A 13 25.27 -38.68 17.85
N LEU A 14 25.35 -37.40 17.51
CA LEU A 14 26.41 -36.87 16.66
C LEU A 14 27.82 -37.01 17.27
N GLU A 15 27.95 -36.86 18.60
CA GLU A 15 29.21 -37.10 19.32
C GLU A 15 29.68 -38.56 19.22
N CYS A 16 28.75 -39.51 19.13
CA CYS A 16 29.06 -40.93 18.95
C CYS A 16 29.55 -41.27 17.53
N HIS A 17 29.38 -40.37 16.55
CA HIS A 17 29.73 -40.59 15.13
C HIS A 17 30.87 -39.66 14.67
N PRO A 18 32.15 -39.99 14.89
CA PRO A 18 33.29 -39.15 14.52
C PRO A 18 33.45 -38.98 12.99
N VAL A 19 34.30 -38.05 12.56
CA VAL A 19 34.58 -37.79 11.14
C VAL A 19 35.05 -39.07 10.45
N GLY A 20 34.38 -39.44 9.35
CA GLY A 20 34.63 -40.68 8.61
C GLY A 20 33.70 -41.84 8.94
N ASP A 21 32.86 -41.73 9.98
CA ASP A 21 31.83 -42.72 10.29
C ASP A 21 30.66 -42.65 9.28
N ALA A 22 30.19 -43.83 8.85
CA ALA A 22 29.05 -43.99 7.96
C ALA A 22 27.74 -43.43 8.58
N GLY A 23 27.59 -43.50 9.91
CA GLY A 23 26.41 -42.97 10.61
C GLY A 23 26.39 -41.44 10.73
N ARG A 24 27.53 -40.77 10.53
CA ARG A 24 27.67 -39.32 10.77
C ARG A 24 26.77 -38.48 9.88
N ALA A 25 26.59 -38.87 8.61
CA ALA A 25 25.74 -38.14 7.68
C ALA A 25 24.26 -38.10 8.13
N GLU A 26 23.77 -39.18 8.75
CA GLU A 26 22.41 -39.26 9.28
C GLU A 26 22.27 -38.49 10.60
N ALA A 27 23.24 -38.62 11.50
CA ALA A 27 23.25 -37.86 12.76
C ALA A 27 23.27 -36.33 12.52
N LEU A 28 24.10 -35.86 11.58
CA LEU A 28 24.12 -34.46 11.15
C LEU A 28 22.76 -34.01 10.60
N TYR A 29 22.15 -34.85 9.74
CA TYR A 29 20.86 -34.56 9.13
C TYR A 29 19.72 -34.50 10.17
N ASN A 30 19.69 -35.41 11.14
CA ASN A 30 18.66 -35.45 12.18
C ASN A 30 18.75 -34.28 13.15
N LEU A 31 19.98 -33.89 13.53
CA LEU A 31 20.21 -32.68 14.32
C LEU A 31 19.78 -31.42 13.55
N ALA A 32 20.17 -31.32 12.28
CA ALA A 32 19.78 -30.21 11.41
C ALA A 32 18.26 -30.07 11.28
N LEU A 33 17.56 -31.19 11.08
CA LEU A 33 16.10 -31.24 10.98
C LEU A 33 15.44 -30.77 12.28
N SER A 34 15.96 -31.19 13.44
CA SER A 34 15.40 -30.83 14.74
C SER A 34 15.57 -29.34 15.06
N LEU A 35 16.74 -28.78 14.76
CA LEU A 35 17.01 -27.33 14.89
C LEU A 35 16.13 -26.52 13.93
N GLY A 36 15.99 -26.97 12.68
CA GLY A 36 15.10 -26.34 11.70
C GLY A 36 13.64 -26.36 12.15
N ASN A 37 13.14 -27.49 12.67
CA ASN A 37 11.78 -27.59 13.19
C ASN A 37 11.58 -26.70 14.43
N ARG A 38 12.55 -26.62 15.34
CA ARG A 38 12.47 -25.68 16.48
C ARG A 38 12.39 -24.23 16.04
N PHE A 39 13.18 -23.84 15.03
CA PHE A 39 13.08 -22.51 14.45
C PHE A 39 11.70 -22.23 13.84
N ILE A 40 11.13 -23.20 13.12
CA ILE A 40 9.84 -23.05 12.45
C ILE A 40 8.67 -23.03 13.46
N GLU A 41 8.66 -23.95 14.41
CA GLU A 41 7.54 -24.16 15.35
C GLU A 41 7.56 -23.19 16.53
N GLU A 42 8.73 -22.93 17.11
CA GLU A 42 8.86 -22.12 18.33
C GLU A 42 9.28 -20.67 18.03
N LYS A 43 9.44 -20.30 16.74
CA LYS A 43 9.98 -18.99 16.31
C LYS A 43 11.30 -18.65 17.03
N SER A 44 12.15 -19.68 17.18
CA SER A 44 13.41 -19.65 17.91
C SER A 44 14.45 -18.71 17.27
N GLU A 45 15.61 -18.59 17.92
CA GLU A 45 16.71 -17.74 17.51
C GLU A 45 17.26 -18.10 16.11
N ILE A 46 17.73 -17.08 15.40
CA ILE A 46 18.37 -17.22 14.07
C ILE A 46 19.57 -18.18 14.13
N ALA A 47 20.24 -18.30 15.29
CA ALA A 47 21.33 -19.24 15.49
C ALA A 47 20.94 -20.70 15.17
N ASP A 48 19.69 -21.09 15.45
CA ASP A 48 19.21 -22.44 15.17
C ASP A 48 19.13 -22.72 13.66
N ILE A 49 18.64 -21.77 12.88
CA ILE A 49 18.54 -21.95 11.42
C ILE A 49 19.91 -21.90 10.76
N ASP A 50 20.83 -21.06 11.27
CA ASP A 50 22.21 -21.00 10.79
C ASP A 50 22.97 -22.30 11.09
N GLU A 51 22.82 -22.86 12.29
CA GLU A 51 23.40 -24.16 12.66
C GLU A 51 22.76 -25.28 11.82
N SER A 52 21.44 -25.29 11.65
CA SER A 52 20.74 -26.25 10.79
C SER A 52 21.26 -26.23 9.35
N ILE A 53 21.45 -25.06 8.76
CA ILE A 53 22.00 -24.89 7.40
C ILE A 53 23.44 -25.45 7.32
N ALA A 54 24.30 -25.15 8.30
CA ALA A 54 25.67 -25.64 8.33
C ALA A 54 25.74 -27.18 8.45
N LEU A 55 24.89 -27.77 9.29
CA LEU A 55 24.79 -29.21 9.48
C LEU A 55 24.20 -29.90 8.23
N HIS A 56 23.18 -29.31 7.59
CA HIS A 56 22.64 -29.84 6.34
C HIS A 56 23.66 -29.81 5.19
N ARG A 57 24.49 -28.77 5.09
CA ARG A 57 25.62 -28.72 4.14
C ARG A 57 26.63 -29.82 4.43
N SER A 58 27.03 -29.97 5.69
CA SER A 58 27.95 -31.04 6.10
C SER A 58 27.40 -32.44 5.82
N ALA A 59 26.10 -32.66 6.05
CA ALA A 59 25.44 -33.92 5.72
C ALA A 59 25.38 -34.16 4.19
N LEU A 60 25.17 -33.10 3.41
CA LEU A 60 25.13 -33.17 1.94
C LEU A 60 26.50 -33.50 1.32
N ASP A 61 27.58 -32.98 1.90
CA ASP A 61 28.96 -33.29 1.48
C ASP A 61 29.31 -34.77 1.67
N LEU A 62 28.73 -35.41 2.69
CA LEU A 62 28.86 -36.84 2.96
C LEU A 62 27.90 -37.72 2.14
N ARG A 63 27.01 -37.13 1.33
CA ARG A 63 25.99 -37.83 0.54
C ARG A 63 26.28 -37.65 -0.95
N PRO A 64 27.07 -38.52 -1.61
CA PRO A 64 27.38 -38.42 -3.04
C PRO A 64 26.12 -38.44 -3.92
N ALA A 65 26.26 -38.12 -5.21
CA ALA A 65 25.14 -37.89 -6.13
C ALA A 65 24.12 -39.05 -6.21
N ASP A 66 24.59 -40.28 -6.03
CA ASP A 66 23.82 -41.53 -6.05
C ASP A 66 23.25 -41.93 -4.68
N HIS A 67 23.57 -41.20 -3.61
CA HIS A 67 23.13 -41.51 -2.26
C HIS A 67 21.59 -41.37 -2.14
N PRO A 68 20.86 -42.37 -1.59
CA PRO A 68 19.40 -42.39 -1.57
C PRO A 68 18.79 -41.18 -0.82
N SER A 69 19.40 -40.77 0.29
CA SER A 69 18.96 -39.62 1.10
C SER A 69 19.44 -38.25 0.60
N ARG A 70 20.18 -38.17 -0.52
CA ARG A 70 20.67 -36.88 -1.05
C ARG A 70 19.52 -35.95 -1.40
N SER A 71 18.49 -36.47 -2.08
CA SER A 71 17.27 -35.73 -2.42
C SER A 71 16.62 -35.04 -1.22
N THR A 72 16.54 -35.75 -0.09
CA THR A 72 15.91 -35.24 1.13
C THR A 72 16.76 -34.16 1.79
N SER A 73 18.09 -34.30 1.74
CA SER A 73 19.03 -33.28 2.23
C SER A 73 18.93 -31.99 1.43
N LEU A 74 18.85 -32.10 0.10
CA LEU A 74 18.70 -30.94 -0.80
C LEU A 74 17.40 -30.18 -0.52
N ILE A 75 16.27 -30.90 -0.41
CA ILE A 75 14.96 -30.30 -0.14
C ILE A 75 14.93 -29.62 1.22
N ASN A 76 15.46 -30.25 2.26
CA ASN A 76 15.43 -29.69 3.62
C ASN A 76 16.40 -28.51 3.78
N LEU A 77 17.59 -28.57 3.18
CA LEU A 77 18.51 -27.44 3.14
C LEU A 77 17.87 -26.23 2.43
N ALA A 78 17.23 -26.46 1.28
CA ALA A 78 16.50 -25.42 0.58
C ALA A 78 15.35 -24.83 1.42
N SER A 79 14.62 -25.67 2.16
CA SER A 79 13.59 -25.21 3.09
C SER A 79 14.19 -24.32 4.18
N CYS A 80 15.32 -24.70 4.78
CA CYS A 80 15.99 -23.91 5.83
C CYS A 80 16.48 -22.56 5.31
N LEU A 81 17.11 -22.53 4.12
CA LEU A 81 17.53 -21.31 3.44
C LEU A 81 16.36 -20.37 3.16
N ARG A 82 15.24 -20.91 2.68
CA ARG A 82 13.99 -20.16 2.47
C ARG A 82 13.44 -19.59 3.79
N HIS A 83 13.45 -20.38 4.86
CA HIS A 83 13.03 -19.90 6.19
C HIS A 83 13.96 -18.78 6.72
N ARG A 84 15.28 -18.89 6.54
CA ARG A 84 16.20 -17.80 6.88
C ARG A 84 15.94 -16.55 6.03
N TYR A 85 15.69 -16.72 4.73
CA TYR A 85 15.29 -15.64 3.83
C TYR A 85 14.05 -14.89 4.34
N THR A 86 13.01 -15.59 4.80
CA THR A 86 11.81 -14.91 5.31
C THR A 86 12.07 -14.02 6.53
N LYS A 87 13.14 -14.28 7.30
CA LYS A 87 13.54 -13.46 8.45
C LYS A 87 14.53 -12.34 8.11
N GLN A 88 15.52 -12.61 7.27
CA GLN A 88 16.63 -11.68 7.01
C GLN A 88 16.60 -11.04 5.61
N ALA A 89 15.70 -11.47 4.73
CA ALA A 89 15.59 -11.03 3.33
C ALA A 89 16.88 -11.19 2.50
N THR A 90 17.68 -12.22 2.79
CA THR A 90 18.95 -12.57 2.14
C THR A 90 18.76 -13.19 0.75
N ILE A 91 18.74 -12.37 -0.31
CA ILE A 91 18.54 -12.85 -1.70
C ILE A 91 19.42 -14.06 -2.10
N PRO A 92 20.71 -14.14 -1.71
CA PRO A 92 21.55 -15.30 -2.04
C PRO A 92 20.99 -16.63 -1.50
N ASP A 93 20.38 -16.64 -0.32
CA ASP A 93 19.79 -17.84 0.27
C ASP A 93 18.61 -18.35 -0.56
N LEU A 94 17.80 -17.41 -1.06
CA LEU A 94 16.67 -17.74 -1.91
C LEU A 94 17.13 -18.29 -3.27
N GLN A 95 18.20 -17.73 -3.84
CA GLN A 95 18.81 -18.26 -5.06
C GLN A 95 19.38 -19.66 -4.84
N GLU A 96 20.10 -19.88 -3.74
CA GLU A 96 20.62 -21.20 -3.37
C GLU A 96 19.49 -22.21 -3.19
N ALA A 97 18.41 -21.87 -2.48
CA ALA A 97 17.24 -22.74 -2.30
C ALA A 97 16.63 -23.18 -3.65
N ILE A 98 16.52 -22.26 -4.61
CA ILE A 98 16.04 -22.56 -5.97
C ILE A 98 17.00 -23.51 -6.69
N THR A 99 18.32 -23.28 -6.61
CA THR A 99 19.29 -24.19 -7.23
C THR A 99 19.24 -25.60 -6.65
N LEU A 100 19.18 -25.73 -5.32
CA LEU A 100 19.15 -27.01 -4.63
C LEU A 100 17.88 -27.82 -4.92
N THR A 101 16.71 -27.16 -4.95
CA THR A 101 15.44 -27.83 -5.30
C THR A 101 15.38 -28.25 -6.77
N ARG A 102 15.96 -27.47 -7.69
CA ARG A 102 16.14 -27.89 -9.09
C ARG A 102 17.05 -29.10 -9.20
N SER A 103 18.21 -29.09 -8.52
CA SER A 103 19.10 -30.25 -8.49
C SER A 103 18.44 -31.50 -7.90
N ALA A 104 17.54 -31.34 -6.91
CA ALA A 104 16.78 -32.46 -6.37
C ALA A 104 15.82 -33.07 -7.43
N LEU A 105 15.21 -32.24 -8.28
CA LEU A 105 14.29 -32.66 -9.34
C LEU A 105 15.00 -33.33 -10.53
N GLU A 106 16.29 -33.08 -10.72
CA GLU A 106 17.15 -33.70 -11.76
C GLU A 106 17.60 -35.11 -11.40
N LEU A 107 17.41 -35.56 -10.15
CA LEU A 107 17.80 -36.90 -9.71
C LEU A 107 16.98 -37.97 -10.44
N ARG A 108 17.69 -38.90 -11.10
CA ARG A 108 17.13 -39.96 -11.98
C ARG A 108 16.04 -40.81 -11.32
N HIS A 109 16.16 -41.06 -10.02
CA HIS A 109 15.21 -41.86 -9.24
C HIS A 109 14.71 -41.06 -8.05
N LEU A 110 13.73 -40.19 -8.28
CA LEU A 110 13.06 -39.43 -7.23
C LEU A 110 11.68 -40.03 -6.97
N ALA A 111 11.47 -40.58 -5.76
CA ALA A 111 10.18 -41.12 -5.35
C ALA A 111 9.07 -40.06 -5.48
N PRO A 112 7.82 -40.42 -5.83
CA PRO A 112 6.73 -39.46 -6.07
C PRO A 112 6.51 -38.46 -4.92
N CYS A 113 6.57 -38.93 -3.67
CA CYS A 113 6.45 -38.09 -2.48
C CYS A 113 7.62 -37.09 -2.33
N ARG A 114 8.85 -37.48 -2.69
CA ARG A 114 10.01 -36.55 -2.70
C ARG A 114 9.94 -35.57 -3.86
N ARG A 115 9.42 -36.02 -5.02
CA ARG A 115 9.16 -35.14 -6.17
C ARG A 115 8.12 -34.08 -5.83
N PHE A 116 7.03 -34.48 -5.18
CA PHE A 116 6.02 -33.57 -4.66
C PHE A 116 6.64 -32.49 -3.76
N LEU A 117 7.40 -32.89 -2.74
CA LEU A 117 8.05 -31.96 -1.81
C LEU A 117 9.02 -31.00 -2.52
N ALA A 118 9.81 -31.50 -3.47
CA ALA A 118 10.73 -30.67 -4.25
C ALA A 118 9.99 -29.65 -5.14
N LEU A 119 8.90 -30.06 -5.82
CA LEU A 119 8.06 -29.17 -6.63
C LEU A 119 7.45 -28.07 -5.76
N SER A 120 6.85 -28.43 -4.63
CA SER A 120 6.25 -27.49 -3.69
C SER A 120 7.29 -26.52 -3.11
N SER A 121 8.48 -27.00 -2.76
CA SER A 121 9.56 -26.17 -2.23
C SER A 121 10.14 -25.20 -3.27
N LEU A 122 10.32 -25.65 -4.52
CA LEU A 122 10.75 -24.79 -5.62
C LEU A 122 9.69 -23.72 -5.92
N ALA A 123 8.42 -24.11 -5.98
CA ALA A 123 7.33 -23.20 -6.29
C ALA A 123 7.18 -22.10 -5.22
N GLU A 124 7.35 -22.44 -3.94
CA GLU A 124 7.36 -21.45 -2.85
C GLU A 124 8.58 -20.53 -2.91
N SER A 125 9.77 -21.05 -3.24
CA SER A 125 10.98 -20.21 -3.38
C SER A 125 10.86 -19.23 -4.55
N LEU A 126 10.28 -19.65 -5.67
CA LEU A 126 9.99 -18.79 -6.82
C LEU A 126 8.91 -17.75 -6.48
N LYS A 127 7.88 -18.13 -5.72
CA LYS A 127 6.85 -17.21 -5.21
C LYS A 127 7.48 -16.10 -4.35
N GLU A 128 8.34 -16.46 -3.41
CA GLU A 128 9.05 -15.51 -2.57
C GLU A 128 9.97 -14.59 -3.38
N ARG A 129 10.62 -15.12 -4.43
CA ARG A 129 11.47 -14.33 -5.32
C ARG A 129 10.66 -13.35 -6.17
N PHE A 130 9.49 -13.78 -6.63
CA PHE A 130 8.53 -12.91 -7.31
C PHE A 130 8.07 -11.77 -6.40
N ILE A 131 7.72 -12.05 -5.13
CA ILE A 131 7.29 -11.01 -4.18
C ILE A 131 8.36 -9.90 -4.04
N LYS A 132 9.64 -10.26 -4.18
CA LYS A 132 10.76 -9.37 -3.86
C LYS A 132 11.41 -8.72 -5.07
N LEU A 133 11.43 -9.40 -6.21
CA LEU A 133 12.04 -8.90 -7.45
C LEU A 133 11.00 -8.53 -8.52
N GLY A 134 9.75 -8.98 -8.38
CA GLY A 134 8.68 -8.73 -9.35
C GLY A 134 8.82 -9.48 -10.68
N ALA A 135 9.64 -10.53 -10.74
CA ALA A 135 9.88 -11.28 -11.98
C ALA A 135 8.68 -12.19 -12.32
N ASN A 136 7.86 -11.79 -13.28
CA ASN A 136 6.66 -12.56 -13.69
C ASN A 136 6.96 -14.00 -14.13
N THR A 137 8.15 -14.26 -14.67
CA THR A 137 8.58 -15.62 -15.04
C THR A 137 8.61 -16.57 -13.86
N ASP A 138 8.94 -16.08 -12.66
CA ASP A 138 8.96 -16.89 -11.44
C ASP A 138 7.54 -17.24 -10.99
N LEU A 139 6.61 -16.32 -11.18
CA LEU A 139 5.20 -16.56 -10.87
C LEU A 139 4.60 -17.61 -11.82
N ASP A 140 4.87 -17.51 -13.12
CA ASP A 140 4.41 -18.50 -14.10
C ASP A 140 5.00 -19.89 -13.86
N GLU A 141 6.31 -19.96 -13.55
CA GLU A 141 6.96 -21.22 -13.19
C GLU A 141 6.37 -21.79 -11.89
N SER A 142 6.11 -20.95 -10.87
CA SER A 142 5.47 -21.37 -9.63
C SER A 142 4.07 -21.96 -9.86
N ILE A 143 3.24 -21.34 -10.72
CA ILE A 143 1.93 -21.87 -11.11
C ILE A 143 2.05 -23.25 -11.77
N ALA A 144 2.98 -23.41 -12.72
CA ALA A 144 3.20 -24.67 -13.41
C ALA A 144 3.68 -25.79 -12.46
N LEU A 145 4.50 -25.46 -11.48
CA LEU A 145 5.00 -26.38 -10.47
C LEU A 145 3.89 -26.80 -9.48
N HIS A 146 3.09 -25.86 -8.99
CA HIS A 146 1.93 -26.15 -8.13
C HIS A 146 0.91 -27.07 -8.84
N ARG A 147 0.61 -26.81 -10.11
CA ARG A 147 -0.23 -27.72 -10.94
C ARG A 147 0.40 -29.09 -11.12
N SER A 148 1.72 -29.16 -11.25
CA SER A 148 2.43 -30.44 -11.33
C SER A 148 2.41 -31.20 -10.00
N ALA A 149 2.51 -30.51 -8.87
CA ALA A 149 2.38 -31.10 -7.55
C ALA A 149 0.96 -31.65 -7.30
N LEU A 150 -0.08 -30.92 -7.71
CA LEU A 150 -1.49 -31.38 -7.62
C LEU A 150 -1.72 -32.68 -8.39
N ARG A 151 -1.08 -32.85 -9.56
CA ARG A 151 -1.19 -34.10 -10.35
C ARG A 151 -0.52 -35.31 -9.69
N LEU A 152 0.42 -35.10 -8.76
CA LEU A 152 1.14 -36.19 -8.09
C LEU A 152 0.45 -36.61 -6.78
N LEU A 153 -0.34 -35.73 -6.19
CA LEU A 153 -1.01 -35.96 -4.93
C LEU A 153 -2.42 -36.50 -5.22
N PRO A 154 -2.87 -37.61 -4.60
CA PRO A 154 -4.27 -38.01 -4.65
C PRO A 154 -5.13 -37.04 -3.83
N GLU A 155 -6.39 -36.84 -4.24
CA GLU A 155 -7.38 -36.11 -3.43
C GLU A 155 -7.52 -36.78 -2.04
N GLY A 156 -7.43 -35.99 -0.97
CA GLY A 156 -7.56 -36.46 0.43
C GLY A 156 -6.27 -36.51 1.26
N TYR A 157 -5.12 -36.11 0.70
CA TYR A 157 -3.90 -35.92 1.49
C TYR A 157 -3.98 -34.65 2.36
N SER A 158 -3.33 -34.67 3.53
CA SER A 158 -3.35 -33.56 4.51
C SER A 158 -2.95 -32.21 3.91
N ASP A 159 -1.99 -32.23 2.98
CA ASP A 159 -1.40 -31.01 2.40
C ASP A 159 -2.20 -30.46 1.22
N TRP A 160 -3.25 -31.17 0.79
CA TRP A 160 -4.08 -30.80 -0.37
C TRP A 160 -4.68 -29.38 -0.22
N PRO A 161 -5.28 -28.99 0.91
CA PRO A 161 -5.85 -27.65 1.07
C PRO A 161 -4.81 -26.54 0.98
N HIS A 162 -3.60 -26.76 1.52
CA HIS A 162 -2.50 -25.80 1.43
C HIS A 162 -2.03 -25.60 -0.01
N LEU A 163 -2.00 -26.66 -0.81
CA LEU A 163 -1.58 -26.60 -2.20
C LEU A 163 -2.59 -25.86 -3.07
N LEU A 164 -3.89 -26.11 -2.87
CA LEU A 164 -4.96 -25.36 -3.53
C LEU A 164 -4.87 -23.86 -3.20
N HIS A 165 -4.71 -23.54 -1.93
CA HIS A 165 -4.55 -22.17 -1.45
C HIS A 165 -3.35 -21.46 -2.07
N ARG A 166 -2.17 -22.10 -2.11
CA ARG A 166 -0.94 -21.52 -2.69
C ARG A 166 -1.05 -21.30 -4.20
N LEU A 167 -1.66 -22.24 -4.91
CA LEU A 167 -1.94 -22.07 -6.33
C LEU A 167 -2.90 -20.90 -6.57
N ALA A 168 -3.97 -20.80 -5.77
CA ALA A 168 -4.93 -19.71 -5.84
C ALA A 168 -4.24 -18.34 -5.62
N TRP A 169 -3.32 -18.26 -4.67
CA TRP A 169 -2.50 -17.05 -4.45
C TRP A 169 -1.68 -16.67 -5.69
N CYS A 170 -1.02 -17.64 -6.33
CA CYS A 170 -0.20 -17.35 -7.51
C CYS A 170 -1.06 -16.87 -8.69
N LEU A 171 -2.20 -17.52 -8.91
CA LEU A 171 -3.17 -17.14 -9.95
C LEU A 171 -3.74 -15.74 -9.72
N TRP A 172 -4.11 -15.40 -8.47
CA TRP A 172 -4.55 -14.05 -8.12
C TRP A 172 -3.49 -12.99 -8.42
N ASN A 173 -2.23 -13.23 -8.05
CA ASN A 173 -1.16 -12.28 -8.30
C ASN A 173 -0.93 -12.08 -9.80
N ARG A 174 -1.06 -13.15 -10.60
CA ARG A 174 -0.94 -13.04 -12.05
C ARG A 174 -2.11 -12.28 -12.65
N HIS A 175 -3.33 -12.53 -12.17
CA HIS A 175 -4.51 -11.75 -12.52
C HIS A 175 -4.32 -10.27 -12.18
N SER A 176 -3.85 -9.94 -10.98
CA SER A 176 -3.65 -8.54 -10.57
C SER A 176 -2.67 -7.79 -11.48
N LYS A 177 -1.68 -8.48 -12.07
CA LYS A 177 -0.70 -7.89 -13.00
C LYS A 177 -1.17 -7.84 -14.46
N HIS A 178 -1.87 -8.87 -14.92
CA HIS A 178 -2.19 -9.07 -16.34
C HIS A 178 -3.69 -9.01 -16.67
N ASN A 179 -4.53 -8.76 -15.66
CA ASN A 179 -5.99 -8.76 -15.74
C ASN A 179 -6.58 -10.04 -16.37
N THR A 180 -5.96 -11.19 -16.09
CA THR A 180 -6.36 -12.49 -16.66
C THR A 180 -7.56 -13.06 -15.91
N MET A 181 -8.77 -12.85 -16.39
CA MET A 181 -10.00 -13.21 -15.65
C MET A 181 -10.11 -14.71 -15.35
N SER A 182 -9.64 -15.59 -16.24
CA SER A 182 -9.65 -17.05 -16.01
C SER A 182 -8.86 -17.44 -14.75
N ASP A 183 -7.76 -16.74 -14.46
CA ASP A 183 -6.95 -17.01 -13.27
C ASP A 183 -7.68 -16.59 -11.99
N LEU A 184 -8.43 -15.49 -12.04
CA LEU A 184 -9.27 -15.05 -10.92
C LEU A 184 -10.37 -16.05 -10.62
N GLU A 185 -11.07 -16.54 -11.65
CA GLU A 185 -12.12 -17.55 -11.50
C GLU A 185 -11.57 -18.87 -10.96
N GLU A 186 -10.40 -19.32 -11.46
CA GLU A 186 -9.71 -20.50 -10.94
C GLU A 186 -9.28 -20.29 -9.49
N ALA A 187 -8.71 -19.13 -9.13
CA ALA A 187 -8.31 -18.81 -7.76
C ALA A 187 -9.49 -18.84 -6.77
N ILE A 188 -10.65 -18.28 -7.14
CA ILE A 188 -11.87 -18.32 -6.33
C ILE A 188 -12.33 -19.78 -6.13
N THR A 189 -12.33 -20.57 -7.21
CA THR A 189 -12.75 -21.98 -7.17
C THR A 189 -11.83 -22.81 -6.25
N LEU A 190 -10.51 -22.66 -6.40
CA LEU A 190 -9.53 -23.37 -5.60
C LEU A 190 -9.60 -23.02 -4.11
N ASN A 191 -9.77 -21.73 -3.76
CA ASN A 191 -9.91 -21.32 -2.36
C ASN A 191 -11.22 -21.84 -1.73
N ARG A 192 -12.33 -21.88 -2.49
CA ARG A 192 -13.58 -22.50 -2.02
C ARG A 192 -13.40 -23.99 -1.75
N SER A 193 -12.71 -24.70 -2.64
CA SER A 193 -12.38 -26.11 -2.42
C SER A 193 -11.47 -26.31 -1.21
N ALA A 194 -10.47 -25.45 -0.99
CA ALA A 194 -9.62 -25.51 0.19
C ALA A 194 -10.42 -25.33 1.50
N LEU A 195 -11.37 -24.38 1.53
CA LEU A 195 -12.22 -24.11 2.70
C LEU A 195 -13.19 -25.25 3.05
N GLN A 196 -13.63 -26.03 2.06
CA GLN A 196 -14.45 -27.22 2.28
C GLN A 196 -13.67 -28.34 2.97
N LEU A 197 -12.35 -28.36 2.81
CA LEU A 197 -11.48 -29.40 3.36
C LEU A 197 -10.89 -29.02 4.74
N TYR A 198 -10.78 -27.72 5.05
CA TYR A 198 -10.35 -27.29 6.37
C TYR A 198 -11.43 -27.53 7.44
N PRO A 199 -11.09 -28.16 8.58
CA PRO A 199 -11.94 -28.15 9.77
C PRO A 199 -12.28 -26.71 10.20
N PRO A 200 -13.42 -26.48 10.90
CA PRO A 200 -13.80 -25.15 11.39
C PRO A 200 -12.72 -24.46 12.25
N ASP A 201 -12.00 -25.24 13.06
CA ASP A 201 -10.99 -24.74 14.01
C ASP A 201 -9.56 -24.70 13.44
N HIS A 202 -9.40 -24.92 12.12
CA HIS A 202 -8.07 -24.95 11.50
C HIS A 202 -7.43 -23.56 11.45
N SER A 203 -6.14 -23.45 11.82
CA SER A 203 -5.40 -22.17 11.89
C SER A 203 -5.45 -21.40 10.57
N ASP A 204 -5.28 -22.09 9.46
CA ASP A 204 -5.16 -21.47 8.13
C ASP A 204 -6.52 -21.13 7.49
N ARG A 205 -7.61 -21.45 8.18
CA ARG A 205 -8.97 -21.15 7.70
C ARG A 205 -9.19 -19.64 7.59
N ALA A 206 -8.74 -18.88 8.58
CA ALA A 206 -8.87 -17.42 8.59
C ALA A 206 -8.15 -16.79 7.39
N THR A 207 -6.89 -17.17 7.15
CA THR A 207 -6.11 -16.68 6.00
C THR A 207 -6.75 -17.07 4.66
N THR A 208 -7.30 -18.28 4.55
CA THR A 208 -7.97 -18.73 3.33
C THR A 208 -9.29 -17.97 3.07
N LEU A 209 -10.06 -17.68 4.13
CA LEU A 209 -11.27 -16.85 4.04
C LEU A 209 -10.94 -15.41 3.62
N GLY A 210 -9.91 -14.80 4.20
CA GLY A 210 -9.44 -13.46 3.85
C GLY A 210 -9.02 -13.36 2.38
N ASN A 211 -8.26 -14.35 1.89
CA ASN A 211 -7.87 -14.41 0.48
C ASN A 211 -9.07 -14.59 -0.45
N LEU A 212 -10.03 -15.46 -0.11
CA LEU A 212 -11.26 -15.60 -0.89
C LEU A 212 -12.05 -14.28 -0.97
N ALA A 213 -12.18 -13.59 0.17
CA ALA A 213 -12.84 -12.28 0.23
C ALA A 213 -12.12 -11.25 -0.65
N GLN A 214 -10.78 -11.24 -0.65
CA GLN A 214 -9.98 -10.37 -1.51
C GLN A 214 -10.22 -10.66 -2.99
N TYR A 215 -10.30 -11.94 -3.38
CA TYR A 215 -10.49 -12.32 -4.78
C TYR A 215 -11.90 -11.96 -5.26
N LEU A 216 -12.92 -12.18 -4.43
CA LEU A 216 -14.30 -11.76 -4.71
C LEU A 216 -14.40 -10.24 -4.84
N LYS A 217 -13.74 -9.49 -3.96
CA LYS A 217 -13.63 -8.03 -4.08
C LYS A 217 -12.97 -7.63 -5.40
N GLY A 218 -11.89 -8.31 -5.80
CA GLY A 218 -11.23 -8.10 -7.09
C GLY A 218 -12.17 -8.31 -8.27
N ARG A 219 -12.94 -9.41 -8.24
CA ARG A 219 -13.94 -9.71 -9.27
C ARG A 219 -15.05 -8.66 -9.30
N PHE A 220 -15.49 -8.17 -8.15
CA PHE A 220 -16.42 -7.05 -8.06
C PHE A 220 -15.85 -5.78 -8.71
N VAL A 221 -14.59 -5.42 -8.46
CA VAL A 221 -13.99 -4.23 -9.09
C VAL A 221 -13.96 -4.37 -10.62
N THR A 222 -13.69 -5.56 -11.14
CA THR A 222 -13.59 -5.80 -12.59
C THR A 222 -14.95 -5.95 -13.28
N LEU A 223 -15.94 -6.60 -12.64
CA LEU A 223 -17.23 -6.95 -13.25
C LEU A 223 -18.44 -6.19 -12.71
N GLY A 224 -18.30 -5.52 -11.56
CA GLY A 224 -19.40 -4.84 -10.87
C GLY A 224 -20.43 -5.78 -10.22
N ALA A 225 -20.08 -7.04 -9.96
CA ALA A 225 -20.99 -8.03 -9.39
C ALA A 225 -21.22 -7.80 -7.88
N ASN A 226 -22.29 -7.10 -7.51
CA ASN A 226 -22.59 -6.77 -6.10
C ASN A 226 -22.65 -7.99 -5.16
N ALA A 227 -23.07 -9.16 -5.66
CA ALA A 227 -23.10 -10.38 -4.87
C ALA A 227 -21.71 -10.80 -4.36
N ASP A 228 -20.66 -10.55 -5.14
CA ASP A 228 -19.28 -10.84 -4.73
C ASP A 228 -18.82 -9.90 -3.61
N LEU A 229 -19.24 -8.64 -3.67
CA LEU A 229 -18.93 -7.66 -2.63
C LEU A 229 -19.64 -8.02 -1.31
N ASP A 230 -20.91 -8.40 -1.38
CA ASP A 230 -21.67 -8.83 -0.20
C ASP A 230 -21.09 -10.12 0.41
N GLU A 231 -20.68 -11.09 -0.43
CA GLU A 231 -19.98 -12.29 0.04
C GLU A 231 -18.63 -11.94 0.67
N ALA A 232 -17.84 -11.04 0.08
CA ALA A 232 -16.57 -10.60 0.64
C ALA A 232 -16.73 -9.95 2.03
N ILE A 233 -17.78 -9.15 2.24
CA ILE A 233 -18.09 -8.53 3.54
C ILE A 233 -18.38 -9.61 4.60
N VAL A 234 -19.20 -10.61 4.27
CA VAL A 234 -19.51 -11.72 5.18
C VAL A 234 -18.26 -12.53 5.53
N LEU A 235 -17.41 -12.80 4.54
CA LEU A 235 -16.16 -13.54 4.75
C LEU A 235 -15.19 -12.77 5.64
N TYR A 236 -14.98 -11.46 5.41
CA TYR A 236 -14.11 -10.67 6.28
C TYR A 236 -14.64 -10.55 7.71
N ARG A 237 -15.96 -10.44 7.91
CA ARG A 237 -16.55 -10.52 9.26
C ARG A 237 -16.25 -11.85 9.94
N THR A 238 -16.37 -12.95 9.20
CA THR A 238 -16.03 -14.29 9.70
C THR A 238 -14.53 -14.38 10.07
N VAL A 239 -13.64 -13.74 9.30
CA VAL A 239 -12.22 -13.66 9.65
C VAL A 239 -12.01 -12.91 10.97
N LEU A 240 -12.70 -11.78 11.17
CA LEU A 240 -12.60 -11.02 12.42
C LEU A 240 -13.13 -11.80 13.63
N ASP A 241 -14.17 -12.62 13.46
CA ASP A 241 -14.68 -13.50 14.53
C ASP A 241 -13.68 -14.62 14.89
N LEU A 242 -12.89 -15.09 13.91
CA LEU A 242 -11.87 -16.13 14.12
C LEU A 242 -10.54 -15.57 14.67
N CYS A 243 -10.17 -14.35 14.27
CA CYS A 243 -8.94 -13.70 14.68
C CYS A 243 -9.06 -13.11 16.09
N ARG A 244 -8.60 -13.84 17.12
CA ARG A 244 -8.41 -13.28 18.47
C ARG A 244 -7.41 -12.10 18.46
N ALA A 245 -7.52 -11.22 19.47
CA ALA A 245 -6.57 -10.12 19.68
C ALA A 245 -5.12 -10.63 19.68
N GLY A 246 -4.29 -10.10 18.77
CA GLY A 246 -2.88 -10.47 18.59
C GLY A 246 -2.55 -11.26 17.32
N HIS A 247 -3.52 -11.57 16.45
CA HIS A 247 -3.26 -12.13 15.13
C HIS A 247 -2.58 -11.09 14.21
N SER A 248 -1.51 -11.46 13.50
CA SER A 248 -0.74 -10.54 12.64
C SER A 248 -1.60 -9.88 11.56
N ASP A 249 -2.63 -10.58 11.11
CA ASP A 249 -3.44 -10.17 9.96
C ASP A 249 -4.74 -9.44 10.37
N LEU A 250 -4.91 -9.13 11.66
CA LEU A 250 -6.11 -8.46 12.17
C LEU A 250 -6.26 -7.05 11.58
N SER A 251 -5.17 -6.26 11.56
CA SER A 251 -5.18 -4.92 10.96
C SER A 251 -5.55 -4.95 9.48
N ASP A 252 -5.09 -5.97 8.77
CA ASP A 252 -5.31 -6.14 7.34
C ASP A 252 -6.77 -6.49 7.07
N SER A 253 -7.33 -7.42 7.85
CA SER A 253 -8.72 -7.83 7.74
C SER A 253 -9.69 -6.68 8.05
N LEU A 254 -9.40 -5.88 9.09
CA LEU A 254 -10.16 -4.67 9.43
C LEU A 254 -10.14 -3.65 8.28
N HIS A 255 -8.95 -3.38 7.73
CA HIS A 255 -8.79 -2.45 6.63
C HIS A 255 -9.50 -2.93 5.36
N GLN A 256 -9.41 -4.22 5.02
CA GLN A 256 -10.07 -4.77 3.85
C GLN A 256 -11.59 -4.79 3.99
N LEU A 257 -12.13 -5.08 5.18
CA LEU A 257 -13.57 -4.97 5.44
C LEU A 257 -14.04 -3.53 5.26
N ALA A 258 -13.30 -2.55 5.80
CA ALA A 258 -13.61 -1.14 5.64
C ALA A 258 -13.66 -0.72 4.16
N LEU A 259 -12.72 -1.21 3.34
CA LEU A 259 -12.74 -0.98 1.90
C LEU A 259 -13.99 -1.56 1.23
N CYS A 260 -14.38 -2.81 1.56
CA CYS A 260 -15.58 -3.41 0.98
C CYS A 260 -16.87 -2.66 1.38
N LEU A 261 -16.97 -2.22 2.63
CA LEU A 261 -18.11 -1.43 3.11
C LEU A 261 -18.19 -0.07 2.41
N PHE A 262 -17.04 0.60 2.24
CA PHE A 262 -17.00 1.85 1.49
C PHE A 262 -17.37 1.64 0.01
N ASP A 263 -16.85 0.59 -0.64
CA ASP A 263 -17.23 0.24 -2.01
C ASP A 263 -18.74 0.01 -2.12
N ARG A 264 -19.37 -0.66 -1.15
CA ARG A 264 -20.83 -0.86 -1.12
C ARG A 264 -21.58 0.45 -0.90
N TYR A 265 -21.08 1.30 0.00
CA TYR A 265 -21.60 2.65 0.22
C TYR A 265 -21.59 3.47 -1.08
N THR A 266 -20.50 3.48 -1.85
CA THR A 266 -20.45 4.25 -3.10
C THR A 266 -21.50 3.83 -4.12
N LYS A 267 -21.96 2.58 -4.05
CA LYS A 267 -22.99 2.02 -4.95
C LYS A 267 -24.42 2.20 -4.43
N GLN A 268 -24.62 2.09 -3.11
CA GLN A 268 -25.95 2.00 -2.50
C GLN A 268 -26.30 3.21 -1.62
N ALA A 269 -25.35 4.11 -1.37
CA ALA A 269 -25.46 5.28 -0.48
C ALA A 269 -25.92 4.92 0.95
N THR A 270 -25.51 3.75 1.45
CA THR A 270 -25.86 3.22 2.78
C THR A 270 -25.00 3.84 3.87
N MET A 271 -25.47 4.93 4.50
CA MET A 271 -24.73 5.62 5.57
C MET A 271 -24.16 4.72 6.68
N PRO A 272 -24.85 3.66 7.16
CA PRO A 272 -24.28 2.74 8.15
C PRO A 272 -22.99 2.06 7.68
N ASP A 273 -22.86 1.75 6.39
CA ASP A 273 -21.63 1.14 5.84
C ASP A 273 -20.46 2.13 5.88
N LEU A 274 -20.71 3.41 5.63
CA LEU A 274 -19.68 4.46 5.73
C LEU A 274 -19.22 4.64 7.19
N GLU A 275 -20.15 4.67 8.14
CA GLU A 275 -19.83 4.78 9.57
C GLU A 275 -19.05 3.56 10.10
N GLU A 276 -19.44 2.36 9.67
CA GLU A 276 -18.73 1.12 10.01
C GLU A 276 -17.33 1.11 9.36
N ALA A 277 -17.21 1.53 8.09
CA ALA A 277 -15.91 1.65 7.41
C ALA A 277 -14.95 2.61 8.13
N ILE A 278 -15.43 3.77 8.60
CA ILE A 278 -14.65 4.72 9.40
C ILE A 278 -14.19 4.08 10.71
N THR A 279 -15.10 3.42 11.42
CA THR A 279 -14.81 2.78 12.72
C THR A 279 -13.75 1.68 12.56
N LEU A 280 -13.92 0.79 11.58
CA LEU A 280 -12.98 -0.29 11.32
C LEU A 280 -11.61 0.22 10.86
N ASN A 281 -11.57 1.26 10.03
CA ASN A 281 -10.31 1.80 9.54
C ASN A 281 -9.55 2.59 10.63
N ARG A 282 -10.25 3.18 11.61
CA ARG A 282 -9.63 3.72 12.84
C ARG A 282 -8.99 2.59 13.67
N SER A 283 -9.71 1.50 13.90
CA SER A 283 -9.15 0.33 14.61
C SER A 283 -7.94 -0.27 13.86
N ALA A 284 -7.99 -0.33 12.53
CA ALA A 284 -6.84 -0.77 11.72
C ALA A 284 -5.64 0.17 11.86
N LEU A 285 -5.86 1.49 11.96
CA LEU A 285 -4.81 2.49 12.13
C LEU A 285 -4.15 2.39 13.51
N GLU A 286 -4.92 2.13 14.57
CA GLU A 286 -4.39 1.90 15.92
C GLU A 286 -3.43 0.69 15.97
N LEU A 287 -3.70 -0.34 15.17
CA LEU A 287 -2.85 -1.53 15.05
C LEU A 287 -1.64 -1.34 14.11
N ARG A 288 -1.58 -0.23 13.37
CA ARG A 288 -0.51 0.10 12.42
C ARG A 288 0.21 1.36 12.89
N PRO A 289 1.13 1.29 13.87
CA PRO A 289 1.82 2.48 14.37
C PRO A 289 2.74 3.12 13.32
N LEU A 290 3.26 4.31 13.63
CA LEU A 290 4.27 5.01 12.83
C LEU A 290 5.44 4.07 12.49
N GLY A 291 5.77 3.97 11.20
CA GLY A 291 6.79 3.04 10.68
C GLY A 291 6.22 1.73 10.13
N HIS A 292 4.95 1.41 10.35
CA HIS A 292 4.29 0.29 9.68
C HIS A 292 4.16 0.57 8.17
N PRO A 293 4.48 -0.39 7.28
CA PRO A 293 4.42 -0.19 5.82
C PRO A 293 3.08 0.37 5.33
N ASP A 294 1.97 -0.16 5.89
CA ASP A 294 0.61 0.24 5.54
C ASP A 294 0.02 1.36 6.41
N HIS A 295 0.80 2.02 7.28
CA HIS A 295 0.29 3.11 8.11
C HIS A 295 -0.30 4.25 7.24
N VAL A 296 0.48 4.73 6.27
CA VAL A 296 0.10 5.85 5.40
C VAL A 296 -1.10 5.49 4.52
N THR A 297 -1.18 4.25 4.02
CA THR A 297 -2.29 3.80 3.16
C THR A 297 -3.60 3.73 3.96
N THR A 298 -3.55 3.24 5.20
CA THR A 298 -4.69 3.21 6.14
C THR A 298 -5.19 4.61 6.44
N LEU A 299 -4.26 5.50 6.79
CA LEU A 299 -4.52 6.88 7.14
C LEU A 299 -5.17 7.64 5.97
N ARG A 300 -4.64 7.48 4.76
CA ARG A 300 -5.22 8.10 3.55
C ARG A 300 -6.66 7.64 3.31
N LYS A 301 -6.94 6.34 3.47
CA LYS A 301 -8.29 5.80 3.32
C LYS A 301 -9.24 6.29 4.40
N LEU A 302 -8.76 6.52 5.62
CA LEU A 302 -9.57 7.12 6.69
C LEU A 302 -9.94 8.56 6.34
N GLY A 303 -8.99 9.34 5.80
CA GLY A 303 -9.23 10.69 5.29
C GLY A 303 -10.30 10.71 4.19
N GLU A 304 -10.23 9.79 3.23
CA GLU A 304 -11.23 9.63 2.16
C GLU A 304 -12.64 9.39 2.72
N TYR A 305 -12.79 8.50 3.71
CA TYR A 305 -14.09 8.18 4.29
C TYR A 305 -14.68 9.32 5.11
N LEU A 306 -13.85 9.98 5.92
CA LEU A 306 -14.25 11.13 6.72
C LEU A 306 -14.62 12.32 5.83
N GLY A 307 -13.87 12.54 4.73
CA GLY A 307 -14.18 13.56 3.73
C GLY A 307 -15.55 13.34 3.09
N GLU A 308 -15.85 12.10 2.66
CA GLU A 308 -17.18 11.76 2.12
C GLU A 308 -18.29 11.98 3.16
N ARG A 309 -18.08 11.59 4.42
CA ARG A 309 -19.06 11.83 5.49
C ARG A 309 -19.30 13.33 5.71
N PHE A 310 -18.24 14.14 5.65
CA PHE A 310 -18.35 15.59 5.71
C PHE A 310 -19.13 16.16 4.53
N PHE A 311 -18.87 15.74 3.29
CA PHE A 311 -19.59 16.25 2.12
C PHE A 311 -21.09 15.95 2.20
N ARG A 312 -21.46 14.80 2.78
CA ARG A 312 -22.87 14.39 2.92
C ARG A 312 -23.60 15.04 4.10
N LEU A 313 -22.97 15.08 5.27
CA LEU A 313 -23.62 15.48 6.52
C LEU A 313 -23.23 16.88 7.01
N GLY A 314 -22.17 17.48 6.45
CA GLY A 314 -21.63 18.75 6.90
C GLY A 314 -20.95 18.69 8.28
N ALA A 315 -20.53 17.50 8.73
CA ALA A 315 -19.92 17.30 10.04
C ALA A 315 -18.54 17.96 10.15
N SER A 316 -18.48 19.18 10.70
CA SER A 316 -17.24 19.98 10.79
C SER A 316 -16.10 19.30 11.56
N ALA A 317 -16.41 18.42 12.52
CA ALA A 317 -15.42 17.65 13.26
C ALA A 317 -14.60 16.72 12.35
N ASP A 318 -15.26 16.12 11.34
CA ASP A 318 -14.59 15.23 10.38
C ASP A 318 -13.59 15.98 9.52
N LEU A 319 -13.94 17.22 9.14
CA LEU A 319 -13.07 18.07 8.34
C LEU A 319 -11.78 18.43 9.09
N VAL A 320 -11.88 18.72 10.39
CA VAL A 320 -10.71 18.98 11.26
C VAL A 320 -9.83 17.74 11.35
N GLU A 321 -10.42 16.56 11.56
CA GLU A 321 -9.68 15.30 11.62
C GLU A 321 -9.00 14.95 10.30
N VAL A 322 -9.69 15.09 9.16
CA VAL A 322 -9.14 14.82 7.82
C VAL A 322 -7.94 15.69 7.52
N ILE A 323 -8.01 16.98 7.82
CA ILE A 323 -6.91 17.92 7.62
C ILE A 323 -5.70 17.50 8.46
N ALA A 324 -5.92 17.16 9.74
CA ALA A 324 -4.85 16.68 10.61
C ALA A 324 -4.20 15.38 10.09
N LEU A 325 -5.01 14.43 9.62
CA LEU A 325 -4.52 13.18 9.05
C LEU A 325 -3.71 13.45 7.77
N HIS A 326 -4.24 14.23 6.83
CA HIS A 326 -3.52 14.53 5.58
C HIS A 326 -2.19 15.26 5.82
N ARG A 327 -2.13 16.20 6.77
CA ARG A 327 -0.86 16.84 7.19
C ARG A 327 0.12 15.80 7.72
N ALA A 328 -0.31 14.93 8.63
CA ALA A 328 0.53 13.86 9.16
C ALA A 328 1.05 12.91 8.06
N ALA A 329 0.24 12.59 7.04
CA ALA A 329 0.69 11.78 5.90
C ALA A 329 1.73 12.49 5.02
N LEU A 330 1.60 13.80 4.83
CA LEU A 330 2.57 14.61 4.07
C LEU A 330 3.90 14.73 4.82
N ASP A 331 3.87 14.91 6.15
CA ASP A 331 5.08 14.95 6.97
C ASP A 331 5.89 13.64 6.93
N LEU A 332 5.20 12.51 6.77
CA LEU A 332 5.82 11.18 6.72
C LEU A 332 6.43 10.82 5.36
N ARG A 333 6.19 11.60 4.29
CA ARG A 333 6.70 11.28 2.95
C ARG A 333 7.34 12.51 2.25
N PRO A 334 8.63 12.46 1.89
CA PRO A 334 9.26 13.56 1.15
C PRO A 334 8.69 13.71 -0.27
N ALA A 335 8.82 14.92 -0.82
CA ALA A 335 8.37 15.29 -2.16
C ALA A 335 8.95 14.35 -3.24
N GLY A 336 8.09 13.87 -4.15
CA GLY A 336 8.48 12.98 -5.26
C GLY A 336 7.74 11.63 -5.31
N ASN A 337 6.90 11.31 -4.33
CA ASN A 337 6.04 10.12 -4.37
C ASN A 337 4.81 10.37 -5.27
N PRO A 338 4.41 9.42 -6.14
CA PRO A 338 3.18 9.55 -6.95
C PRO A 338 1.91 9.77 -6.12
N GLU A 339 1.89 9.33 -4.86
CA GLU A 339 0.77 9.50 -3.93
C GLU A 339 0.80 10.87 -3.21
N TRP A 340 1.86 11.65 -3.39
CA TRP A 340 1.99 12.97 -2.78
C TRP A 340 1.01 13.97 -3.40
N SER A 341 0.81 13.91 -4.72
CA SER A 341 -0.14 14.78 -5.43
C SER A 341 -1.60 14.49 -5.04
N THR A 342 -1.96 13.23 -4.84
CA THR A 342 -3.32 12.87 -4.42
C THR A 342 -3.61 13.31 -2.99
N LEU A 343 -2.63 13.16 -2.08
CA LEU A 343 -2.74 13.67 -0.70
C LEU A 343 -2.88 15.20 -0.66
N LEU A 344 -2.12 15.93 -1.48
CA LEU A 344 -2.24 17.37 -1.58
C LEU A 344 -3.61 17.82 -2.10
N ASN A 345 -4.12 17.19 -3.17
CA ASN A 345 -5.43 17.53 -3.71
C ASN A 345 -6.53 17.29 -2.68
N SER A 346 -6.49 16.17 -1.96
CA SER A 346 -7.46 15.90 -0.89
C SER A 346 -7.37 16.90 0.27
N LEU A 347 -6.15 17.31 0.66
CA LEU A 347 -5.96 18.37 1.66
C LEU A 347 -6.51 19.71 1.17
N PHE A 348 -6.26 20.05 -0.10
CA PHE A 348 -6.74 21.26 -0.75
C PHE A 348 -8.28 21.34 -0.76
N ASP A 349 -8.95 20.26 -1.16
CA ASP A 349 -10.42 20.19 -1.19
C ASP A 349 -11.02 20.39 0.22
N CYS A 350 -10.37 19.81 1.23
CA CYS A 350 -10.81 19.92 2.62
C CYS A 350 -10.62 21.34 3.19
N LEU A 351 -9.44 21.94 2.99
CA LEU A 351 -9.15 23.31 3.44
C LEU A 351 -10.05 24.32 2.72
N SER A 352 -10.26 24.17 1.41
CA SER A 352 -11.17 25.03 0.63
C SER A 352 -12.60 24.94 1.15
N SER A 353 -13.08 23.72 1.41
CA SER A 353 -14.41 23.50 1.97
C SER A 353 -14.57 24.05 3.39
N ARG A 354 -13.51 24.02 4.21
CA ARG A 354 -13.52 24.60 5.56
C ARG A 354 -13.59 26.12 5.49
N PHE A 355 -12.76 26.72 4.65
CA PHE A 355 -12.76 28.15 4.38
C PHE A 355 -14.13 28.64 3.89
N GLU A 356 -14.72 27.98 2.88
CA GLU A 356 -16.01 28.38 2.32
C GLU A 356 -17.17 28.33 3.33
N LYS A 357 -17.12 27.39 4.29
CA LYS A 357 -18.19 27.21 5.29
C LYS A 357 -17.96 27.98 6.60
N GLN A 358 -16.71 28.19 7.00
CA GLN A 358 -16.35 28.71 8.33
C GLN A 358 -15.62 30.05 8.27
N GLY A 359 -15.07 30.43 7.11
CA GLY A 359 -14.34 31.70 6.93
C GLY A 359 -12.99 31.76 7.63
N GLU A 360 -12.40 30.61 7.99
CA GLU A 360 -11.12 30.53 8.69
C GLU A 360 -9.96 30.97 7.77
N VAL A 361 -9.45 32.19 7.98
CA VAL A 361 -8.40 32.81 7.13
C VAL A 361 -7.10 31.99 7.15
N VAL A 362 -6.80 31.29 8.24
CA VAL A 362 -5.61 30.42 8.38
C VAL A 362 -5.59 29.31 7.32
N ASP A 363 -6.76 28.81 6.91
CA ASP A 363 -6.86 27.79 5.85
C ASP A 363 -6.46 28.36 4.51
N LEU A 364 -6.79 29.62 4.29
CA LEU A 364 -6.49 30.30 3.05
C LEU A 364 -4.99 30.57 2.90
N ASP A 365 -4.31 30.91 3.98
CA ASP A 365 -2.84 31.05 4.02
C ASP A 365 -2.15 29.72 3.66
N GLU A 366 -2.66 28.61 4.20
CA GLU A 366 -2.13 27.27 3.90
C GLU A 366 -2.45 26.83 2.47
N LEU A 367 -3.65 27.09 1.95
CA LEU A 367 -4.03 26.82 0.56
C LEU A 367 -3.09 27.51 -0.43
N ILE A 368 -2.73 28.77 -0.16
CA ILE A 368 -1.74 29.55 -0.92
C ILE A 368 -0.37 28.88 -0.83
N GLY A 369 0.08 28.50 0.37
CA GLY A 369 1.34 27.80 0.58
C GLY A 369 1.43 26.47 -0.20
N LEU A 370 0.34 25.69 -0.22
CA LEU A 370 0.26 24.43 -0.97
C LEU A 370 0.33 24.66 -2.48
N HIS A 371 -0.36 25.68 -2.99
CA HIS A 371 -0.30 26.07 -4.41
C HIS A 371 1.10 26.49 -4.84
N ARG A 372 1.81 27.26 -4.00
CA ARG A 372 3.22 27.62 -4.23
C ARG A 372 4.10 26.37 -4.30
N ALA A 373 3.95 25.46 -3.34
CA ALA A 373 4.71 24.21 -3.31
C ALA A 373 4.47 23.34 -4.55
N ILE A 374 3.22 23.26 -5.05
CA ILE A 374 2.87 22.53 -6.27
C ILE A 374 3.57 23.14 -7.50
N LEU A 375 3.56 24.47 -7.62
CA LEU A 375 4.20 25.20 -8.73
C LEU A 375 5.73 25.09 -8.74
N GLU A 376 6.35 24.95 -7.56
CA GLU A 376 7.80 24.78 -7.39
C GLU A 376 8.25 23.32 -7.63
N LEU A 377 7.47 22.33 -7.19
CA LEU A 377 7.90 20.92 -7.16
C LEU A 377 7.59 20.13 -8.44
N GLN A 378 6.65 20.58 -9.28
CA GLN A 378 6.26 19.86 -10.49
C GLN A 378 6.54 20.68 -11.76
N PRO A 379 7.28 20.14 -12.74
CA PRO A 379 7.21 20.62 -14.12
C PRO A 379 5.83 20.23 -14.69
N LEU A 380 4.82 21.01 -14.31
CA LEU A 380 3.44 20.86 -14.78
C LEU A 380 3.39 21.08 -16.29
N ARG A 381 2.54 20.31 -16.98
CA ARG A 381 2.21 20.64 -18.37
C ARG A 381 1.54 22.00 -18.38
N HIS A 382 1.70 22.72 -19.49
CA HIS A 382 1.22 24.10 -19.62
C HIS A 382 -0.22 24.31 -19.11
N HIS A 383 -1.17 23.46 -19.51
CA HIS A 383 -2.58 23.55 -19.09
C HIS A 383 -2.85 23.25 -17.60
N GLU A 384 -2.06 22.37 -16.97
CA GLU A 384 -2.17 22.07 -15.53
C GLU A 384 -1.56 23.21 -14.71
N ARG A 385 -0.48 23.83 -15.23
CA ARG A 385 0.15 25.01 -14.65
C ARG A 385 -0.81 26.20 -14.66
N THR A 386 -1.49 26.47 -15.77
CA THR A 386 -2.45 27.58 -15.88
C THR A 386 -3.62 27.41 -14.91
N ALA A 387 -4.17 26.19 -14.78
CA ALA A 387 -5.25 25.93 -13.83
C ALA A 387 -4.82 26.12 -12.37
N CYS A 388 -3.58 25.76 -12.02
CA CYS A 388 -3.05 25.98 -10.67
C CYS A 388 -2.82 27.47 -10.38
N VAL A 389 -2.34 28.25 -11.35
CA VAL A 389 -2.16 29.70 -11.17
C VAL A 389 -3.51 30.42 -11.08
N ASP A 390 -4.51 30.02 -11.86
CA ASP A 390 -5.89 30.52 -11.78
C ASP A 390 -6.47 30.39 -10.37
N GLU A 391 -6.34 29.20 -9.79
CA GLU A 391 -6.85 28.90 -8.46
C GLU A 391 -6.07 29.67 -7.37
N LEU A 392 -4.74 29.78 -7.51
CA LEU A 392 -3.90 30.61 -6.62
C LEU A 392 -4.33 32.08 -6.64
N LEU A 393 -4.56 32.67 -7.82
CA LEU A 393 -5.04 34.04 -7.95
C LEU A 393 -6.42 34.24 -7.30
N LEU A 394 -7.33 33.26 -7.43
CA LEU A 394 -8.62 33.30 -6.76
C LEU A 394 -8.48 33.30 -5.23
N ARG A 395 -7.59 32.48 -4.67
CA ARG A 395 -7.37 32.41 -3.21
C ARG A 395 -6.68 33.67 -2.68
N VAL A 396 -5.67 34.19 -3.38
CA VAL A 396 -5.04 35.48 -3.04
C VAL A 396 -6.08 36.61 -3.04
N ARG A 397 -7.00 36.64 -4.02
CA ARG A 397 -8.12 37.59 -4.03
C ARG A 397 -8.99 37.48 -2.78
N GLN A 398 -9.36 36.25 -2.42
CA GLN A 398 -10.19 35.98 -1.24
C GLN A 398 -9.46 36.37 0.06
N ARG A 399 -8.12 36.23 0.11
CA ARG A 399 -7.27 36.74 1.22
C ARG A 399 -7.40 38.25 1.36
N LEU A 400 -7.18 38.96 0.25
CA LEU A 400 -7.24 40.41 0.19
C LEU A 400 -8.62 40.94 0.58
N GLN A 401 -9.68 40.20 0.26
CA GLN A 401 -11.07 40.50 0.64
C GLN A 401 -11.36 40.34 2.14
N ASN A 402 -10.68 39.42 2.82
CA ASN A 402 -10.94 39.07 4.22
C ASN A 402 -9.95 39.72 5.21
N LEU A 403 -8.88 40.36 4.74
CA LEU A 403 -7.94 41.11 5.59
C LEU A 403 -8.46 42.52 5.88
N ASP A 404 -8.48 42.87 7.18
CA ASP A 404 -8.86 44.18 7.71
C ASP A 404 -7.65 45.08 8.05
N VAL A 405 -6.40 44.62 7.86
CA VAL A 405 -5.20 45.40 8.19
C VAL A 405 -4.07 45.26 7.16
N THR A 406 -3.43 46.40 6.94
CA THR A 406 -2.62 46.89 5.81
C THR A 406 -1.23 46.27 5.59
N ALA A 407 -0.71 45.46 6.51
CA ALA A 407 0.69 45.02 6.45
C ALA A 407 0.96 43.80 5.53
N ASP A 408 0.00 42.87 5.41
CA ASP A 408 0.13 41.65 4.59
C ASP A 408 -0.35 41.85 3.14
N LEU A 409 -1.04 42.96 2.83
CA LEU A 409 -1.59 43.23 1.49
C LEU A 409 -0.50 43.40 0.43
N ASN A 410 0.62 44.06 0.74
CA ASN A 410 1.66 44.37 -0.26
C ASN A 410 2.36 43.12 -0.80
N GLY A 411 2.62 42.12 0.05
CA GLY A 411 3.26 40.87 -0.37
C GLY A 411 2.36 40.04 -1.28
N ASP A 412 1.07 39.95 -0.95
CA ASP A 412 0.06 39.26 -1.76
C ASP A 412 -0.21 39.98 -3.09
N LEU A 413 -0.12 41.32 -3.09
CA LEU A 413 -0.26 42.16 -4.28
C LEU A 413 0.92 41.96 -5.25
N ASP A 414 2.15 41.99 -4.73
CA ASP A 414 3.37 41.75 -5.51
C ASP A 414 3.37 40.35 -6.12
N GLU A 415 2.90 39.35 -5.38
CA GLU A 415 2.76 37.99 -5.88
C GLU A 415 1.68 37.88 -6.97
N ALA A 416 0.51 38.49 -6.78
CA ALA A 416 -0.55 38.51 -7.80
C ALA A 416 -0.06 39.15 -9.11
N ILE A 417 0.74 40.22 -9.03
CA ILE A 417 1.38 40.86 -10.20
C ILE A 417 2.43 39.94 -10.84
N MET A 418 3.25 39.27 -10.04
CA MET A 418 4.28 38.35 -10.53
C MET A 418 3.66 37.16 -11.28
N LEU A 419 2.62 36.54 -10.71
CA LEU A 419 1.86 35.46 -11.33
C LEU A 419 1.23 35.92 -12.66
N PHE A 420 0.65 37.13 -12.67
CA PHE A 420 0.10 37.74 -13.88
C PHE A 420 1.15 37.88 -15.00
N GLN A 421 2.33 38.41 -14.66
CA GLN A 421 3.42 38.59 -15.62
C GLN A 421 3.99 37.27 -16.14
N LEU A 422 3.99 36.23 -15.32
CA LEU A 422 4.46 34.90 -15.68
C LEU A 422 3.55 34.24 -16.74
N GLU A 423 2.24 34.44 -16.64
CA GLU A 423 1.25 33.73 -17.45
C GLU A 423 0.78 34.48 -18.70
N VAL A 424 0.86 35.83 -18.72
CA VAL A 424 0.73 36.62 -19.96
C VAL A 424 1.74 36.18 -21.03
N ARG A 425 2.90 35.67 -20.61
CA ARG A 425 3.92 35.10 -21.52
C ARG A 425 3.54 33.73 -22.07
N SER A 426 2.52 33.08 -21.51
CA SER A 426 2.16 31.69 -21.78
C SER A 426 0.71 31.53 -22.27
N SER A 427 0.11 32.48 -22.99
CA SER A 427 -1.24 32.32 -23.60
C SER A 427 -2.39 31.98 -22.61
N GLY A 428 -2.98 33.03 -22.02
CA GLY A 428 -4.05 32.93 -21.02
C GLY A 428 -5.40 32.43 -21.55
N GLY A 429 -6.02 31.54 -20.80
CA GLY A 429 -7.39 31.05 -21.03
C GLY A 429 -8.48 32.05 -20.60
N PRO A 430 -9.76 31.80 -20.94
CA PRO A 430 -10.87 32.72 -20.64
C PRO A 430 -11.27 32.78 -19.15
N ALA A 431 -10.97 31.74 -18.35
CA ALA A 431 -11.24 31.75 -16.90
C ALA A 431 -10.26 32.67 -16.13
N TYR A 432 -8.98 32.60 -16.47
CA TYR A 432 -7.90 33.50 -16.01
C TYR A 432 -8.23 34.99 -16.16
N VAL A 433 -8.72 35.39 -17.33
CA VAL A 433 -9.11 36.79 -17.60
C VAL A 433 -10.24 37.25 -16.67
N SER A 434 -11.17 36.35 -16.33
CA SER A 434 -12.27 36.64 -15.41
C SER A 434 -11.80 36.82 -13.97
N SER A 435 -10.91 35.95 -13.49
CA SER A 435 -10.33 36.03 -12.13
C SER A 435 -9.50 37.31 -11.94
N LEU A 436 -8.67 37.66 -12.93
CA LEU A 436 -7.88 38.89 -12.94
C LEU A 436 -8.74 40.14 -13.01
N HIS A 437 -9.74 40.15 -13.88
CA HIS A 437 -10.70 41.25 -13.96
C HIS A 437 -11.39 41.46 -12.62
N GLY A 438 -11.78 40.37 -11.94
CA GLY A 438 -12.34 40.45 -10.60
C GLY A 438 -11.37 41.02 -9.55
N LEU A 439 -10.09 40.68 -9.60
CA LEU A 439 -9.08 41.19 -8.67
C LEU A 439 -8.77 42.68 -8.94
N ALA A 440 -8.64 43.08 -10.21
CA ALA A 440 -8.45 44.48 -10.61
C ALA A 440 -9.64 45.37 -10.24
N SER A 441 -10.87 44.89 -10.46
CA SER A 441 -12.09 45.61 -10.05
C SER A 441 -12.18 45.74 -8.53
N TYR A 442 -11.83 44.69 -7.77
CA TYR A 442 -11.80 44.75 -6.30
C TYR A 442 -10.80 45.77 -5.77
N LEU A 443 -9.56 45.76 -6.29
CA LEU A 443 -8.55 46.76 -5.91
C LEU A 443 -9.00 48.19 -6.25
N SER A 444 -9.63 48.38 -7.41
CA SER A 444 -10.18 49.66 -7.85
C SER A 444 -11.33 50.17 -6.98
N GLU A 445 -12.18 49.27 -6.47
CA GLU A 445 -13.28 49.60 -5.55
C GLU A 445 -12.79 49.91 -4.13
N ARG A 446 -11.77 49.20 -3.63
CA ARG A 446 -11.24 49.40 -2.26
C ARG A 446 -10.16 50.47 -2.15
N LEU A 447 -9.61 50.94 -3.28
CA LEU A 447 -8.59 52.00 -3.38
C LEU A 447 -8.91 53.25 -2.54
N PRO A 448 -10.15 53.80 -2.52
CA PRO A 448 -10.49 54.95 -1.70
C PRO A 448 -10.45 54.69 -0.18
N GLU A 449 -10.75 53.46 0.26
CA GLU A 449 -10.74 53.06 1.68
C GLU A 449 -9.30 52.74 2.15
N LEU A 450 -8.49 52.11 1.30
CA LEU A 450 -7.08 51.80 1.55
C LEU A 450 -6.22 53.07 1.55
N ALA A 451 -6.43 53.99 0.61
CA ALA A 451 -5.72 55.27 0.55
C ALA A 451 -5.96 56.18 1.77
N GLY A 452 -7.05 55.94 2.52
CA GLY A 452 -7.35 56.65 3.77
C GLY A 452 -6.72 56.04 5.03
N THR A 453 -6.16 54.82 4.95
CA THR A 453 -5.70 54.02 6.10
C THR A 453 -4.24 53.55 5.98
N THR A 454 -3.59 53.75 4.83
CA THR A 454 -2.22 53.32 4.52
C THR A 454 -1.27 54.50 4.27
N ASP A 455 0.04 54.26 4.34
CA ASP A 455 1.03 55.26 3.90
C ASP A 455 0.86 55.56 2.41
N GLN A 456 1.16 56.78 1.99
CA GLN A 456 0.95 57.28 0.61
C GLN A 456 1.61 56.39 -0.46
N ASP A 457 2.68 55.67 -0.10
CA ASP A 457 3.44 54.75 -0.96
C ASP A 457 2.68 53.44 -1.26
N ASP A 458 1.86 52.97 -0.32
CA ASP A 458 1.03 51.77 -0.48
C ASP A 458 -0.17 52.06 -1.40
N GLY A 459 -0.79 53.24 -1.26
CA GLY A 459 -1.87 53.70 -2.14
C GLY A 459 -1.46 53.72 -3.63
N THR A 460 -0.26 54.24 -3.92
CA THR A 460 0.30 54.23 -5.29
C THR A 460 0.57 52.82 -5.82
N LYS A 461 1.03 51.90 -4.96
CA LYS A 461 1.22 50.49 -5.35
C LYS A 461 -0.09 49.81 -5.70
N PHE A 462 -1.16 50.06 -4.96
CA PHE A 462 -2.49 49.50 -5.27
C PHE A 462 -3.02 50.00 -6.62
N GLU A 463 -2.79 51.28 -6.96
CA GLU A 463 -3.10 51.85 -8.28
C GLU A 463 -2.30 51.20 -9.40
N GLU A 464 -0.97 51.08 -9.24
CA GLU A 464 -0.10 50.44 -10.22
C GLU A 464 -0.46 48.95 -10.42
N ALA A 465 -0.81 48.25 -9.34
CA ALA A 465 -1.27 46.87 -9.38
C ALA A 465 -2.58 46.72 -10.16
N ALA A 466 -3.59 47.52 -9.83
CA ALA A 466 -4.89 47.51 -10.50
C ALA A 466 -4.75 47.79 -12.02
N LEU A 467 -3.84 48.69 -12.38
CA LEU A 467 -3.52 48.99 -13.77
C LEU A 467 -2.78 47.87 -14.50
N THR A 468 -1.83 47.25 -13.81
CA THR A 468 -1.04 46.14 -14.36
C THR A 468 -1.92 44.92 -14.62
N LEU A 469 -2.85 44.62 -13.72
CA LEU A 469 -3.76 43.48 -13.78
C LEU A 469 -4.96 43.69 -14.72
N SER A 470 -5.20 44.92 -15.18
CA SER A 470 -6.31 45.27 -16.09
C SER A 470 -6.03 44.89 -17.56
N PRO A 471 -6.93 44.14 -18.24
CA PRO A 471 -6.80 43.82 -19.66
C PRO A 471 -6.70 45.06 -20.57
N GLN A 472 -6.08 44.93 -21.75
CA GLN A 472 -6.04 46.03 -22.72
C GLN A 472 -7.47 46.41 -23.14
N GLY A 473 -7.88 47.66 -22.85
CA GLY A 473 -9.21 48.20 -23.14
C GLY A 473 -10.16 48.33 -21.95
N HIS A 474 -9.72 48.03 -20.72
CA HIS A 474 -10.54 48.17 -19.51
C HIS A 474 -10.86 49.65 -19.17
N PRO A 475 -12.10 50.01 -18.77
CA PRO A 475 -12.48 51.39 -18.44
C PRO A 475 -11.67 52.01 -17.28
N ASP A 476 -11.22 51.21 -16.32
CA ASP A 476 -10.41 51.71 -15.19
C ASP A 476 -8.98 52.09 -15.61
N ARG A 477 -8.46 51.46 -16.67
CA ARG A 477 -7.18 51.86 -17.29
C ARG A 477 -7.28 53.23 -17.98
N ALA A 478 -8.49 53.66 -18.35
CA ALA A 478 -8.75 54.95 -18.96
C ALA A 478 -9.02 56.07 -17.93
N LYS A 479 -9.32 55.72 -16.67
CA LYS A 479 -9.51 56.70 -15.58
C LYS A 479 -8.20 57.16 -14.96
N SER A 480 -7.21 56.28 -14.75
CA SER A 480 -5.93 56.67 -14.14
C SER A 480 -4.95 57.37 -15.10
N LEU A 481 -5.14 57.26 -16.43
CA LEU A 481 -4.33 57.98 -17.42
C LEU A 481 -4.79 59.44 -17.64
N ARG A 482 -5.75 59.93 -16.84
CA ARG A 482 -6.37 61.25 -16.99
C ARG A 482 -6.16 62.22 -15.82
N ASP A 483 -5.53 61.78 -14.76
CA ASP A 483 -4.96 62.64 -13.70
C ASP A 483 -3.43 62.52 -13.73
#